data_AF-A0A2K3URK5-F1
#
_entry.id   AF-A0A2K3URK5-F1
#
_cell.length_a   1.000
_cell.length_b   1.000
_cell.length_c   1.000
_cell.angle_alpha   90.00
_cell.angle_beta   90.00
_cell.angle_gamma   90.00
#
_symmetry.space_group_name_H-M   'P 1'
#
loop_
_entity.id
_entity.type
_entity.pdbx_description
1 polymer ?
#
loop_
_entity_poly.entity_id
_entity_poly.type
_entity_poly.pdbx_seq_one_letter_code
_entity_poly.pdbx_strand_id
1 'polypeptide(L)'
;MSAEPKKSGRFGMLKGMKDAVPALEPAAHIPPPPAEPRKDDATQEPFSCTLSRGLKRRLKKASADEGRKQYLIVEQALAEYLARHHKNIE
;
A
#
# COMPACT_ATOMS: atom_id res chain seq x y z
N MET A 1 -18.57 -49.33 -14.22
CA MET A 1 -18.77 -47.90 -14.54
C MET A 1 -18.48 -47.10 -13.28
N SER A 2 -17.30 -46.49 -13.17
CA SER A 2 -16.86 -45.80 -11.94
C SER A 2 -17.14 -44.31 -12.06
N ALA A 3 -17.91 -43.75 -11.14
CA ALA A 3 -18.24 -42.34 -11.09
C ALA A 3 -17.14 -41.55 -10.38
N GLU A 4 -16.57 -40.55 -11.04
CA GLU A 4 -15.61 -39.60 -10.44
C GLU A 4 -16.35 -38.49 -9.68
N PRO A 5 -15.89 -38.07 -8.48
CA PRO A 5 -16.48 -36.95 -7.75
C PRO A 5 -16.01 -35.60 -8.34
N LYS A 6 -16.98 -34.78 -8.77
CA LYS A 6 -16.77 -33.40 -9.24
C LYS A 6 -16.22 -32.53 -8.11
N LYS A 7 -14.99 -32.03 -8.26
CA LYS A 7 -14.36 -31.06 -7.36
C LYS A 7 -15.10 -29.71 -7.46
N SER A 8 -15.89 -29.37 -6.44
CA SER A 8 -16.49 -28.04 -6.31
C SER A 8 -15.42 -27.02 -5.92
N GLY A 9 -15.22 -26.02 -6.77
CA GLY A 9 -14.25 -24.95 -6.56
C GLY A 9 -14.63 -24.07 -5.36
N ARG A 10 -13.67 -23.84 -4.48
CA ARG A 10 -13.75 -23.12 -3.18
C ARG A 10 -14.08 -21.61 -3.29
N PHE A 11 -14.46 -21.12 -4.46
CA PHE A 11 -14.66 -19.69 -4.74
C PHE A 11 -16.10 -19.32 -5.16
N GLY A 12 -17.04 -20.26 -5.12
CA GLY A 12 -18.43 -20.02 -5.53
C GLY A 12 -19.24 -19.08 -4.63
N MET A 13 -18.76 -18.75 -3.42
CA MET A 13 -19.54 -17.99 -2.42
C MET A 13 -19.39 -16.46 -2.47
N LEU A 14 -18.54 -15.90 -3.34
CA LEU A 14 -18.32 -14.43 -3.38
C LEU A 14 -19.20 -13.68 -4.39
N LYS A 15 -20.11 -14.37 -5.10
CA LYS A 15 -20.92 -13.76 -6.17
C LYS A 15 -22.21 -13.07 -5.71
N GLY A 16 -22.57 -13.15 -4.42
CA GLY A 16 -23.91 -12.79 -3.92
C GLY A 16 -24.08 -11.48 -3.14
N MET A 17 -23.04 -10.66 -2.95
CA MET A 17 -23.10 -9.46 -2.09
C MET A 17 -23.02 -8.15 -2.87
N LYS A 18 -23.68 -8.04 -4.03
CA LYS A 18 -23.77 -6.77 -4.79
C LYS A 18 -25.14 -6.09 -4.75
N ASP A 19 -26.18 -6.75 -4.24
CA ASP A 19 -27.56 -6.27 -4.42
C ASP A 19 -28.23 -5.75 -3.13
N ALA A 20 -27.47 -5.35 -2.11
CA ALA A 20 -28.01 -4.78 -0.89
C ALA A 20 -27.43 -3.39 -0.60
N VAL A 21 -27.77 -2.42 -1.45
CA VAL A 21 -27.79 -1.00 -1.06
C VAL A 21 -29.15 -0.43 -1.46
N PRO A 22 -30.03 -0.09 -0.51
CA PRO A 22 -31.29 0.56 -0.83
C PRO A 22 -31.02 1.98 -1.33
N ALA A 23 -31.64 2.31 -2.46
CA ALA A 23 -31.63 3.62 -3.07
C ALA A 23 -32.22 4.68 -2.13
N LEU A 24 -31.45 5.73 -1.83
CA LEU A 24 -31.96 6.99 -1.28
C LEU A 24 -31.91 8.04 -2.40
N GLU A 25 -33.10 8.43 -2.85
CA GLU A 25 -33.42 9.47 -3.82
C GLU A 25 -33.20 10.89 -3.24
N PRO A 26 -33.18 11.94 -4.09
CA PRO A 26 -32.31 13.09 -3.98
C PRO A 26 -33.00 14.34 -3.42
N ALA A 27 -32.23 15.21 -2.74
CA ALA A 27 -32.25 16.68 -2.88
C ALA A 27 -31.53 17.35 -1.71
N ALA A 28 -30.46 18.10 -1.99
CA ALA A 28 -30.16 19.37 -1.32
C ALA A 28 -28.95 20.04 -1.99
N HIS A 29 -29.22 21.17 -2.65
CA HIS A 29 -28.38 22.36 -2.73
C HIS A 29 -26.86 22.14 -2.78
N ILE A 30 -26.27 22.21 -3.97
CA ILE A 30 -24.81 22.22 -4.17
C ILE A 30 -24.28 23.60 -3.74
N PRO A 31 -23.54 23.76 -2.63
CA PRO A 31 -22.72 24.95 -2.44
C PRO A 31 -21.59 24.95 -3.48
N PRO A 32 -21.08 26.13 -3.91
CA PRO A 32 -19.97 26.20 -4.86
C PRO A 32 -18.82 25.30 -4.38
N PRO A 33 -18.14 24.58 -5.30
CA PRO A 33 -17.07 23.67 -4.91
C PRO A 33 -16.05 24.45 -4.08
N PRO A 34 -15.63 23.94 -2.91
CA PRO A 34 -14.51 24.53 -2.21
C PRO A 34 -13.34 24.56 -3.20
N ALA A 35 -12.70 25.72 -3.31
CA ALA A 35 -11.50 25.91 -4.11
C ALA A 35 -10.60 24.68 -3.95
N GLU A 36 -10.20 24.09 -5.08
CA GLU A 36 -9.33 22.92 -5.09
C GLU A 36 -8.21 23.15 -4.08
N PRO A 37 -8.02 22.25 -3.09
CA PRO A 37 -6.91 22.39 -2.18
C PRO A 37 -5.65 22.43 -3.05
N ARG A 38 -4.94 23.55 -3.00
CA ARG A 38 -3.62 23.71 -3.61
C ARG A 38 -2.84 22.47 -3.19
N LYS A 39 -2.40 21.67 -4.17
CA LYS A 39 -1.67 20.41 -3.97
C LYS A 39 -0.22 20.69 -3.54
N ASP A 40 -0.07 21.60 -2.60
CA ASP A 40 1.20 21.94 -2.00
C ASP A 40 1.09 21.44 -0.56
N ASP A 41 1.89 20.40 -0.27
CA ASP A 41 2.03 19.67 0.99
C ASP A 41 1.09 18.48 1.28
N ALA A 42 1.74 17.36 1.64
CA ALA A 42 1.23 16.24 2.43
C ALA A 42 0.67 14.97 1.73
N THR A 43 1.00 14.69 0.47
CA THR A 43 1.05 13.29 0.01
C THR A 43 2.47 12.96 -0.46
N GLN A 44 3.39 12.78 0.50
CA GLN A 44 4.64 12.11 0.17
C GLN A 44 4.28 10.75 -0.41
N GLU A 45 4.63 10.52 -1.68
CA GLU A 45 4.45 9.22 -2.30
C GLU A 45 5.23 8.18 -1.49
N PRO A 46 4.64 7.01 -1.22
CA PRO A 46 5.31 5.98 -0.45
C PRO A 46 6.59 5.57 -1.18
N PHE A 47 7.73 5.80 -0.53
CA PHE A 47 9.04 5.43 -1.06
C PHE A 47 9.07 3.93 -1.37
N SER A 48 9.34 3.60 -2.64
CA SER A 48 9.49 2.22 -3.09
C SER A 48 10.83 2.05 -3.81
N CYS A 49 11.50 0.93 -3.53
CA CYS A 49 12.76 0.59 -4.17
C CYS A 49 12.86 -0.92 -4.41
N THR A 50 13.68 -1.31 -5.36
CA THR A 50 14.00 -2.72 -5.62
C THR A 50 15.29 -3.08 -4.88
N LEU A 51 15.22 -4.13 -4.05
CA LEU A 51 16.36 -4.65 -3.31
C LEU A 51 16.71 -6.05 -3.80
N SER A 52 18.00 -6.40 -3.76
CA SER A 52 18.44 -7.76 -4.05
C SER A 52 17.79 -8.76 -3.08
N ARG A 53 17.53 -9.99 -3.54
CA ARG A 53 16.82 -11.02 -2.77
C ARG A 53 17.46 -11.29 -1.41
N GLY A 54 18.80 -11.36 -1.37
CA GLY A 54 19.56 -11.60 -0.14
C GLY A 54 19.46 -10.42 0.84
N LEU A 55 19.54 -9.19 0.34
CA LEU A 55 19.40 -7.99 1.17
C LEU A 55 17.99 -7.86 1.73
N LYS A 56 16.95 -8.05 0.90
CA LYS A 56 15.55 -8.00 1.33
C LYS A 56 15.25 -9.00 2.45
N ARG A 57 15.81 -10.21 2.39
CA ARG A 57 15.66 -11.23 3.45
C ARG A 57 16.31 -10.78 4.77
N ARG A 58 17.53 -10.27 4.71
CA ARG A 58 18.25 -9.77 5.89
C ARG A 58 17.54 -8.57 6.52
N LEU A 59 17.12 -7.62 5.70
CA LEU A 59 16.34 -6.45 6.13
C LEU A 59 15.03 -6.89 6.81
N LYS A 60 14.30 -7.83 6.21
CA LYS A 60 13.05 -8.34 6.81
C LYS A 60 13.29 -8.96 8.19
N LYS A 61 14.37 -9.73 8.35
CA LYS A 61 14.74 -10.33 9.64
C LYS A 61 15.09 -9.24 10.66
N ALA A 62 16.04 -8.35 10.32
CA ALA A 62 16.45 -7.25 11.21
C ALA A 62 15.27 -6.35 11.62
N SER A 63 14.37 -6.04 10.68
CA SER A 63 13.18 -5.24 10.95
C SER A 63 12.22 -5.91 11.95
N ALA A 64 12.12 -7.24 11.91
CA ALA A 64 11.31 -8.00 12.85
C ALA A 64 11.96 -8.05 14.24
N ASP A 65 13.30 -8.21 14.29
CA ASP A 65 14.07 -8.25 15.53
C ASP A 65 14.02 -6.89 16.26
N GLU A 66 14.06 -5.76 15.52
CA GLU A 66 13.96 -4.40 16.06
C GLU A 66 12.53 -3.91 16.30
N GLY A 67 11.52 -4.63 15.80
CA GLY A 67 10.12 -4.18 15.83
C GLY A 67 9.85 -2.91 15.00
N ARG A 68 10.66 -2.64 13.98
CA ARG A 68 10.58 -1.44 13.14
C ARG A 68 10.05 -1.75 11.74
N LYS A 69 9.48 -0.74 11.08
CA LYS A 69 9.04 -0.88 9.68
C LYS A 69 10.25 -0.88 8.74
N GLN A 70 10.23 -1.75 7.73
CA GLN A 70 11.35 -1.93 6.80
C GLN A 70 11.76 -0.65 6.06
N TYR A 71 10.79 0.17 5.64
CA TYR A 71 11.09 1.38 4.87
C TYR A 71 11.86 2.42 5.71
N LEU A 72 11.60 2.53 7.01
CA LEU A 72 12.30 3.47 7.90
C LEU A 72 13.79 3.14 8.00
N ILE A 73 14.12 1.86 8.07
CA ILE A 73 15.51 1.39 8.11
C ILE A 73 16.23 1.73 6.80
N VAL A 74 15.54 1.58 5.67
CA VAL A 74 16.10 1.90 4.35
C VAL A 74 16.28 3.41 4.20
N GLU A 75 15.31 4.21 4.62
CA GLU A 75 15.36 5.67 4.60
C GLU A 75 16.55 6.20 5.43
N GLN A 76 16.72 5.68 6.65
CA GLN A 76 17.87 6.02 7.48
C GLN A 76 19.19 5.63 6.81
N ALA A 77 19.29 4.43 6.25
CA ALA A 77 20.49 3.97 5.58
C ALA A 77 20.85 4.83 4.36
N LEU A 78 19.84 5.29 3.61
CA LEU A 78 20.03 6.21 2.48
C LEU A 78 20.48 7.59 2.95
N ALA A 79 19.85 8.14 3.99
CA ALA A 79 20.25 9.41 4.58
C ALA A 79 21.71 9.38 5.05
N GLU A 80 22.11 8.32 5.76
CA GLU A 80 23.50 8.15 6.20
C GLU A 80 24.48 8.00 5.03
N TYR A 81 24.10 7.27 3.98
CA TYR A 81 24.93 7.13 2.79
C TYR A 81 25.13 8.47 2.07
N LEU A 82 24.05 9.22 1.86
CA LEU A 82 24.09 10.52 1.21
C LEU A 82 24.91 11.53 2.02
N ALA A 83 24.74 11.58 3.34
CA ALA A 83 25.53 12.45 4.21
C ALA A 83 27.04 12.17 4.14
N ARG A 84 27.44 10.91 3.96
CA ARG A 84 28.85 10.50 3.88
C ARG A 84 29.47 10.75 2.51
N HIS A 85 28.72 10.50 1.44
CA HIS A 85 29.27 10.44 0.07
C HIS A 85 28.88 11.63 -0.80
N HIS A 86 27.83 12.37 -0.45
CA HIS A 86 27.27 13.44 -1.26
C HIS A 86 26.95 14.69 -0.43
N LYS A 87 28.01 15.34 0.08
CA LYS A 87 27.92 16.55 0.92
C LYS A 87 27.33 17.79 0.22
N ASN A 88 27.08 17.73 -1.09
CA ASN A 88 26.68 18.87 -1.91
C ASN A 88 25.20 18.80 -2.37
N ILE A 89 24.36 17.98 -1.73
CA ILE A 89 22.96 17.77 -2.12
C ILE A 89 21.98 18.63 -1.27
N GLU A 90 22.49 19.55 -0.46
CA GLU A 90 21.67 20.55 0.25
C GLU A 90 21.44 21.83 -0.57
#